data_AF-A0AAV3QE48-F1
#
_entry.id   AF-A0AAV3QE48-F1
#
_cell.length_a   1.000
_cell.length_b   1.000
_cell.length_c   1.000
_cell.angle_alpha   90.00
_cell.angle_beta   90.00
_cell.angle_gamma   90.00
#
_symmetry.space_group_name_H-M   'P 1'
#
loop_
_entity.id
_entity.type
_entity.pdbx_description
1 polymer ?
#
loop_
_entity_poly.entity_id
_entity_poly.type
_entity_poly.pdbx_seq_one_letter_code
_entity_poly.pdbx_strand_id
1 'polypeptide(L)'
;MEDPKVGIQQNAYEWLSSIPPEKWSRSHFPIHSKCDAVTNNMCESFNNYILEARELPIISMLESIKGKLITRIQVKRAGMLRCEGKICPNIKKKVAKTALFSKGWDCQFAREERYEISNGTYKHCVRLDKRECSCGMFQLSGIPCCHAMCCIIKYRKNEDDYVHAFYTKETYLKIYEHMIHLIPGKNDYVESEIEAVLPPQSKAKVGRPQKSNERKRARSQSLASSTTGQLHESPSEQ
;
A
#
# COMPACT_ATOMS: atom_id res chain seq x y z
N MET A 1 11.02 -44.67 -8.39
CA MET A 1 10.89 -43.80 -7.19
C MET A 1 11.69 -42.55 -7.51
N GLU A 2 11.07 -41.60 -8.21
CA GLU A 2 11.75 -40.39 -8.70
C GLU A 2 11.84 -39.37 -7.56
N ASP A 3 13.06 -38.89 -7.32
CA ASP A 3 13.43 -37.90 -6.31
C ASP A 3 12.91 -36.51 -6.76
N PRO A 4 11.97 -35.85 -6.07
CA PRO A 4 11.42 -34.58 -6.50
C PRO A 4 12.36 -33.43 -6.13
N LYS A 5 13.59 -33.45 -6.67
CA LYS A 5 14.48 -32.29 -6.67
C LYS A 5 14.19 -31.47 -7.92
N VAL A 6 13.11 -30.69 -7.87
CA VAL A 6 12.99 -29.50 -8.72
C VAL A 6 14.22 -28.65 -8.42
N GLY A 7 15.16 -28.63 -9.36
CA GLY A 7 16.48 -28.05 -9.19
C GLY A 7 16.37 -26.59 -8.77
N ILE A 8 16.77 -26.31 -7.52
CA ILE A 8 17.08 -24.96 -7.11
C ILE A 8 18.23 -24.51 -8.01
N GLN A 9 18.04 -23.46 -8.80
CA GLN A 9 19.12 -22.89 -9.59
C GLN A 9 20.20 -22.42 -8.61
N GLN A 10 21.34 -23.11 -8.62
CA GLN A 10 22.41 -22.89 -7.64
C GLN A 10 22.83 -21.42 -7.59
N ASN A 11 22.97 -20.78 -8.76
CA ASN A 11 23.30 -19.37 -8.87
C ASN A 11 22.25 -18.45 -8.21
N ALA A 12 20.96 -18.78 -8.31
CA ALA A 12 19.89 -18.01 -7.68
C ALA A 12 19.89 -18.18 -6.16
N TYR A 13 20.19 -19.39 -5.67
CA TYR A 13 20.34 -19.67 -4.24
C TYR A 13 21.52 -18.92 -3.64
N GLU A 14 22.69 -18.97 -4.29
CA GLU A 14 23.90 -18.27 -3.85
C GLU A 14 23.70 -16.76 -3.85
N TRP A 15 23.10 -16.23 -4.91
CA TRP A 15 22.75 -14.81 -5.00
C TRP A 15 21.81 -14.41 -3.85
N LEU A 16 20.71 -15.13 -3.62
CA LEU A 16 19.77 -14.80 -2.55
C LEU A 16 20.40 -14.94 -1.16
N SER A 17 21.24 -15.97 -0.96
CA SER A 17 21.96 -16.22 0.30
C SER A 17 23.00 -15.14 0.60
N SER A 18 23.55 -14.47 -0.42
CA SER A 18 24.46 -13.34 -0.23
C SER A 18 23.75 -12.07 0.28
N ILE A 19 22.42 -11.99 0.15
CA ILE A 19 21.64 -10.84 0.59
C ILE A 19 21.19 -11.07 2.04
N PRO A 20 21.44 -10.12 2.95
CA PRO A 20 20.98 -10.22 4.33
C PRO A 20 19.47 -10.52 4.42
N PRO A 21 19.04 -11.57 5.16
CA PRO A 21 17.65 -12.01 5.25
C PRO A 21 16.66 -10.92 5.66
N GLU A 22 17.10 -9.91 6.41
CA GLU A 22 16.30 -8.76 6.84
C GLU A 22 15.75 -7.95 5.66
N LYS A 23 16.34 -8.09 4.46
CA LYS A 23 15.93 -7.36 3.25
C LYS A 23 14.86 -8.08 2.43
N TRP A 24 14.69 -9.39 2.60
CA TRP A 24 13.84 -10.19 1.71
C TRP A 24 12.95 -11.21 2.42
N SER A 25 13.27 -11.57 3.67
CA SER A 25 12.52 -12.57 4.44
C SER A 25 11.73 -11.92 5.57
N ARG A 26 10.40 -12.09 5.53
CA ARG A 26 9.46 -11.55 6.54
C ARG A 26 9.80 -11.97 7.97
N SER A 27 10.38 -13.15 8.17
CA SER A 27 10.75 -13.63 9.50
C SER A 27 11.89 -12.83 10.15
N HIS A 28 12.67 -12.10 9.35
CA HIS A 28 13.81 -11.28 9.77
C HIS A 28 13.51 -9.78 9.69
N PHE A 29 12.28 -9.40 9.31
CA PHE A 29 11.90 -8.00 9.24
C PHE A 29 11.80 -7.39 10.63
N PRO A 30 12.21 -6.12 10.79
CA PRO A 30 12.13 -5.46 12.08
C PRO A 30 10.66 -5.26 12.49
N ILE A 31 10.35 -5.61 13.73
CA ILE A 31 8.98 -5.58 14.26
C ILE A 31 8.51 -4.16 14.66
N HIS A 32 9.36 -3.14 14.61
CA HIS A 32 8.99 -1.79 15.08
C HIS A 32 8.06 -1.05 14.11
N SER A 33 8.18 -1.30 12.80
CA SER A 33 7.34 -0.66 11.78
C SER A 33 5.90 -1.16 11.76
N LYS A 34 5.63 -2.30 12.42
CA LYS A 34 4.33 -2.97 12.45
C LYS A 34 3.74 -3.17 11.07
N CYS A 35 4.57 -3.47 10.07
CA CYS A 35 4.18 -3.60 8.68
C CYS A 35 4.68 -4.93 8.13
N ASP A 36 3.77 -5.69 7.51
CA ASP A 36 4.08 -6.97 6.88
C ASP A 36 4.17 -6.89 5.34
N ALA A 37 4.28 -5.67 4.80
CA ALA A 37 4.44 -5.44 3.36
C ALA A 37 5.86 -5.78 2.91
N VAL A 38 5.96 -6.57 1.83
CA VAL A 38 7.23 -7.03 1.23
C VAL A 38 7.43 -6.46 -0.17
N THR A 39 6.42 -5.79 -0.72
CA THR A 39 6.39 -5.42 -2.14
C THR A 39 6.70 -3.95 -2.39
N ASN A 40 7.24 -3.67 -3.58
CA ASN A 40 7.50 -2.32 -4.11
C ASN A 40 6.22 -1.54 -4.43
N ASN A 41 5.05 -2.04 -4.04
CA ASN A 41 3.75 -1.49 -4.39
C ASN A 41 3.60 -0.01 -3.98
N MET A 42 4.26 0.42 -2.89
CA MET A 42 4.25 1.82 -2.48
C MET A 42 4.94 2.73 -3.50
N CYS A 43 6.12 2.34 -3.99
CA CYS A 43 6.86 3.12 -4.97
C CYS A 43 6.16 3.10 -6.33
N GLU A 44 5.63 1.94 -6.76
CA GLU A 44 4.87 1.82 -8.01
C GLU A 44 3.60 2.67 -7.97
N SER A 45 2.84 2.61 -6.87
CA SER A 45 1.67 3.45 -6.66
C SER A 45 2.00 4.94 -6.69
N PHE A 46 3.10 5.35 -6.05
CA PHE A 46 3.55 6.74 -6.06
C PHE A 46 4.01 7.18 -7.46
N ASN A 47 4.81 6.38 -8.14
CA ASN A 47 5.29 6.67 -9.50
C ASN A 47 4.13 6.83 -10.47
N ASN A 48 3.12 5.96 -10.39
CA ASN A 48 1.90 6.09 -11.18
C ASN A 48 1.12 7.35 -10.81
N TYR A 49 1.06 7.70 -9.53
CA TYR A 49 0.34 8.88 -9.05
C TYR A 49 0.90 10.20 -9.61
N ILE A 50 2.21 10.30 -9.81
CA ILE A 50 2.88 11.51 -10.33
C ILE A 50 3.23 11.43 -11.82
N LEU A 51 2.89 10.34 -12.51
CA LEU A 51 3.38 10.05 -13.87
C LEU A 51 3.11 11.20 -14.86
N GLU A 52 1.88 11.70 -14.90
CA GLU A 52 1.49 12.82 -15.77
C GLU A 52 2.18 14.13 -15.39
N ALA A 53 2.30 14.41 -14.08
CA ALA A 53 2.92 15.63 -13.60
C ALA A 53 4.40 15.71 -13.99
N ARG A 54 5.10 14.57 -14.01
CA ARG A 54 6.52 14.47 -14.40
C ARG A 54 6.79 14.80 -15.86
N GLU A 55 5.77 14.84 -16.72
CA GLU A 55 5.92 15.23 -18.12
C GLU A 55 5.83 16.76 -18.33
N LEU A 56 5.51 17.53 -17.28
CA LEU A 56 5.34 18.98 -17.33
C LEU A 56 6.66 19.74 -17.09
N PRO A 57 6.76 21.02 -17.53
CA PRO A 57 7.84 21.91 -17.10
C PRO A 57 7.93 22.00 -15.58
N ILE A 58 9.12 22.30 -15.04
CA ILE A 58 9.40 22.20 -13.59
C ILE A 58 8.37 22.90 -12.70
N ILE A 59 7.96 24.13 -13.05
CA ILE A 59 6.98 24.90 -12.28
C ILE A 59 5.62 24.19 -12.31
N SER A 60 5.12 23.87 -13.50
CA SER A 60 3.83 23.17 -13.68
C SER A 60 3.81 21.77 -13.07
N MET A 61 4.94 21.05 -13.07
CA MET A 61 5.11 19.78 -12.38
C MET A 61 4.91 19.94 -10.88
N LEU A 62 5.60 20.92 -10.27
CA LEU A 62 5.50 21.19 -8.84
C LEU A 62 4.10 21.65 -8.44
N GLU A 63 3.47 22.52 -9.23
CA GLU A 63 2.09 22.96 -9.01
C GLU A 63 1.09 21.78 -9.10
N SER A 64 1.26 20.91 -10.09
CA SER A 64 0.42 19.70 -10.24
C SER A 64 0.57 18.75 -9.06
N ILE A 65 1.81 18.46 -8.64
CA ILE A 65 2.09 17.63 -7.46
C ILE A 65 1.51 18.26 -6.19
N LYS A 66 1.68 19.57 -5.99
CA LYS A 66 1.12 20.33 -4.87
C LYS A 66 -0.40 20.17 -4.83
N GLY A 67 -1.11 20.40 -5.94
CA GLY A 67 -2.57 20.26 -6.03
C GLY A 67 -3.04 18.83 -5.74
N LYS A 68 -2.31 17.82 -6.23
CA LYS A 68 -2.54 16.41 -5.93
C LYS A 68 -2.42 16.12 -4.43
N LEU A 69 -1.36 16.60 -3.77
CA LEU A 69 -1.15 16.40 -2.34
C LEU A 69 -2.22 17.10 -1.48
N ILE A 70 -2.55 18.36 -1.79
CA ILE A 70 -3.64 19.10 -1.10
C ILE A 70 -4.94 18.30 -1.15
N THR A 71 -5.34 17.89 -2.35
CA THR A 71 -6.55 17.09 -2.56
C THR A 71 -6.49 15.78 -1.78
N ARG A 72 -5.36 15.07 -1.83
CA ARG A 72 -5.18 13.79 -1.15
C ARG A 72 -5.33 13.93 0.36
N ILE A 73 -4.65 14.90 0.98
CA ILE A 73 -4.71 15.13 2.43
C ILE A 73 -6.17 15.37 2.84
N GLN A 74 -6.88 16.26 2.13
CA GLN A 74 -8.26 16.59 2.49
C GLN A 74 -9.22 15.42 2.28
N VAL A 75 -9.14 14.72 1.14
CA VAL A 75 -10.01 13.57 0.87
C VAL A 75 -9.77 12.45 1.89
N LYS A 76 -8.52 12.18 2.28
CA LYS A 76 -8.20 11.15 3.28
C LYS A 76 -8.68 11.55 4.68
N ARG A 77 -8.44 12.79 5.10
CA ARG A 77 -8.92 13.30 6.39
C ARG A 77 -10.44 13.30 6.47
N ALA A 78 -11.12 13.91 5.50
CA ALA A 78 -12.58 13.97 5.44
C ALA A 78 -13.21 12.57 5.37
N GLY A 79 -12.61 11.65 4.61
CA GLY A 79 -13.03 10.26 4.55
C GLY A 79 -12.96 9.57 5.92
N MET A 80 -11.85 9.73 6.64
CA MET A 80 -11.68 9.11 7.95
C MET A 80 -12.56 9.74 9.03
N LEU A 81 -12.84 11.04 8.97
CA LEU A 81 -13.75 11.71 9.91
C LEU A 81 -15.15 11.07 9.90
N ARG A 82 -15.66 10.69 8.72
CA ARG A 82 -16.94 10.01 8.53
C ARG A 82 -16.97 8.56 9.01
N CYS A 83 -15.81 7.93 9.22
CA CYS A 83 -15.76 6.55 9.69
C CYS A 83 -16.02 6.47 11.19
N GLU A 84 -16.79 5.50 11.63
CA GLU A 84 -17.03 5.22 13.05
C GLU A 84 -16.02 4.22 13.63
N GLY A 85 -15.84 4.26 14.94
CA GLY A 85 -14.99 3.33 15.68
C GLY A 85 -13.51 3.76 15.79
N LYS A 86 -12.79 2.98 16.61
CA LYS A 86 -11.39 3.25 17.02
C LYS A 86 -10.37 2.85 15.96
N ILE A 87 -10.63 1.77 15.22
CA ILE A 87 -9.68 1.16 14.27
C ILE A 87 -10.04 1.50 12.82
N CYS A 88 -9.02 1.74 11.99
CA CYS A 88 -9.19 2.05 10.57
C CYS A 88 -10.01 0.98 9.83
N PRO A 89 -10.94 1.34 8.92
CA PRO A 89 -11.85 0.38 8.28
C PRO A 89 -11.16 -0.77 7.53
N ASN A 90 -10.06 -0.48 6.82
CA ASN A 90 -9.31 -1.52 6.10
C ASN A 90 -8.65 -2.52 7.06
N ILE A 91 -8.28 -2.06 8.26
CA ILE A 91 -7.69 -2.91 9.30
C ILE A 91 -8.79 -3.74 9.96
N LYS A 92 -9.98 -3.17 10.22
CA LYS A 92 -11.15 -3.97 10.64
C LYS A 92 -11.47 -5.09 9.67
N LYS A 93 -11.42 -4.82 8.35
CA LYS A 93 -11.56 -5.87 7.32
C LYS A 93 -10.47 -6.95 7.42
N LYS A 94 -9.22 -6.57 7.70
CA LYS A 94 -8.10 -7.52 7.89
C LYS A 94 -8.30 -8.37 9.16
N VAL A 95 -8.74 -7.76 10.27
CA VAL A 95 -9.08 -8.46 11.53
C VAL A 95 -10.24 -9.43 11.34
N ALA A 96 -11.31 -9.00 10.67
CA ALA A 96 -12.44 -9.90 10.35
C ALA A 96 -11.98 -11.10 9.50
N LYS A 97 -11.05 -10.89 8.57
CA LYS A 97 -10.44 -11.98 7.78
C LYS A 97 -9.59 -12.91 8.64
N THR A 98 -8.79 -12.41 9.58
CA THR A 98 -8.00 -13.27 10.48
C THR A 98 -8.88 -14.05 11.46
N ALA A 99 -10.02 -13.51 11.87
CA ALA A 99 -11.04 -14.23 12.64
C ALA A 99 -11.65 -15.41 11.87
N LEU A 100 -11.82 -15.32 10.55
CA LEU A 100 -12.27 -16.46 9.76
C LEU A 100 -11.23 -17.58 9.74
N PHE A 101 -9.94 -17.22 9.67
CA PHE A 101 -8.83 -18.17 9.69
C PHE A 101 -8.52 -18.74 11.08
N SER A 102 -9.10 -18.19 12.15
CA SER A 102 -8.96 -18.76 13.49
C SER A 102 -9.86 -19.98 13.71
N LYS A 103 -10.84 -20.22 12.82
CA LYS A 103 -11.70 -21.40 12.86
C LYS A 103 -10.86 -22.67 12.68
N GLY A 104 -11.16 -23.70 13.47
CA GLY A 104 -10.42 -24.98 13.46
C GLY A 104 -9.17 -25.00 14.34
N TRP A 105 -8.86 -23.89 15.02
CA TRP A 105 -7.84 -23.87 16.07
C TRP A 105 -8.49 -24.02 17.44
N ASP A 106 -7.91 -24.86 18.29
CA ASP A 106 -8.24 -24.98 19.69
C ASP A 106 -7.34 -24.08 20.52
N CYS A 107 -7.91 -23.46 21.56
CA CYS A 107 -7.21 -22.55 22.44
C CYS A 107 -7.28 -23.05 23.89
N GLN A 108 -6.14 -23.25 24.53
CA GLN A 108 -6.03 -23.58 25.94
C GLN A 108 -5.35 -22.44 26.69
N PHE A 109 -6.01 -21.90 27.70
CA PHE A 109 -5.39 -20.94 28.62
C PHE A 109 -4.44 -21.66 29.56
N ALA A 110 -3.23 -21.12 29.68
CA ALA A 110 -2.25 -21.57 30.66
C ALA A 110 -2.33 -20.68 31.92
N ARG A 111 -1.63 -19.54 31.91
CA ARG A 111 -1.60 -18.54 33.00
C ARG A 111 -1.10 -17.20 32.43
N GLU A 112 -1.40 -16.09 33.08
CA GLU A 112 -0.81 -14.76 32.76
C GLU A 112 -0.95 -14.36 31.28
N GLU A 113 -2.17 -14.41 30.74
CA GLU A 113 -2.45 -14.08 29.33
C GLU A 113 -1.64 -14.91 28.31
N ARG A 114 -1.11 -16.08 28.73
CA ARG A 114 -0.49 -17.07 27.85
C ARG A 114 -1.49 -18.15 27.45
N TYR A 115 -1.47 -18.48 26.16
CA TYR A 115 -2.36 -19.45 25.56
C TYR A 115 -1.57 -20.40 24.65
N GLU A 116 -1.92 -21.68 24.72
CA GLU A 116 -1.54 -22.67 23.71
C GLU A 116 -2.65 -22.73 22.66
N ILE A 117 -2.25 -22.66 21.39
CA ILE A 117 -3.13 -22.76 20.24
C ILE A 117 -2.75 -24.01 19.45
N SER A 118 -3.67 -24.94 19.24
CA SER A 118 -3.40 -26.21 18.59
C SER A 118 -4.36 -26.52 17.45
N ASN A 119 -3.86 -27.17 16.40
CA ASN A 119 -4.67 -27.80 15.35
C ASN A 119 -3.90 -29.03 14.87
N GLY A 120 -4.36 -30.23 15.27
CA GLY A 120 -3.64 -31.48 15.03
C GLY A 120 -2.24 -31.45 15.65
N THR A 121 -1.21 -31.62 14.83
CA THR A 121 0.21 -31.60 15.25
C THR A 121 0.79 -30.19 15.37
N TYR A 122 0.10 -29.18 14.85
CA TYR A 122 0.57 -27.79 14.91
C TYR A 122 0.24 -27.17 16.26
N LYS A 123 1.23 -26.51 16.86
CA LYS A 123 1.10 -25.76 18.12
C LYS A 123 1.73 -24.38 18.02
N HIS A 124 1.05 -23.39 18.60
CA HIS A 124 1.53 -22.03 18.71
C HIS A 124 1.30 -21.49 20.12
N CYS A 125 2.21 -20.65 20.59
CA CYS A 125 2.08 -19.95 21.86
C CYS A 125 1.66 -18.50 21.58
N VAL A 126 0.62 -18.03 22.25
CA VAL A 126 0.13 -16.64 22.15
C VAL A 126 0.26 -15.97 23.51
N ARG A 127 0.72 -14.72 23.50
CA ARG A 127 0.70 -13.80 24.64
C ARG A 127 -0.10 -12.56 24.27
N LEU A 128 -1.31 -12.44 24.80
CA LEU A 128 -2.20 -11.34 24.44
C LEU A 128 -1.76 -10.01 25.08
N ASP A 129 -1.24 -10.05 26.31
CA ASP A 129 -0.69 -8.90 27.04
C ASP A 129 0.44 -8.20 26.27
N LYS A 130 1.33 -8.99 25.66
CA LYS A 130 2.49 -8.51 24.90
C LYS A 130 2.24 -8.36 23.40
N ARG A 131 1.07 -8.80 22.91
CA ARG A 131 0.75 -8.88 21.47
C ARG A 131 1.75 -9.73 20.70
N GLU A 132 2.11 -10.89 21.26
CA GLU A 132 3.09 -11.82 20.69
C GLU A 132 2.43 -13.15 20.31
N CYS A 133 2.93 -13.75 19.23
CA CYS A 133 2.62 -15.12 18.85
C CYS A 133 3.87 -15.80 18.33
N SER A 134 4.03 -17.10 18.59
CA SER A 134 5.17 -17.86 18.06
C SER A 134 5.19 -17.93 16.52
N CYS A 135 4.09 -17.60 15.83
CA CYS A 135 4.10 -17.45 14.37
C CYS A 135 4.72 -16.12 13.88
N GLY A 136 5.10 -15.20 14.77
CA GLY A 136 5.74 -13.91 14.46
C GLY A 136 4.83 -12.84 13.84
N MET A 137 3.70 -13.24 13.26
CA MET A 137 2.81 -12.34 12.52
C MET A 137 2.16 -11.26 13.38
N PHE A 138 1.90 -11.54 14.66
CA PHE A 138 1.29 -10.57 15.55
C PHE A 138 2.26 -9.41 15.85
N GLN A 139 3.51 -9.75 16.15
CA GLN A 139 4.59 -8.79 16.41
C GLN A 139 4.94 -7.98 15.17
N LEU A 140 5.04 -8.65 14.01
CA LEU A 140 5.44 -8.07 12.74
C LEU A 140 4.39 -7.10 12.19
N SER A 141 3.11 -7.51 12.17
CA SER A 141 2.04 -6.72 11.57
C SER A 141 1.37 -5.77 12.54
N GLY A 142 1.50 -5.96 13.85
CA GLY A 142 0.73 -5.21 14.85
C GLY A 142 -0.77 -5.49 14.82
N ILE A 143 -1.21 -6.54 14.13
CA ILE A 143 -2.61 -6.96 14.00
C ILE A 143 -2.70 -8.40 14.52
N PRO A 144 -3.73 -8.76 15.31
CA PRO A 144 -3.91 -10.13 15.77
C PRO A 144 -3.89 -11.14 14.61
N CYS A 145 -2.98 -12.12 14.69
CA CYS A 145 -2.96 -13.26 13.77
C CYS A 145 -4.13 -14.21 14.06
N CYS A 146 -4.34 -15.22 13.21
CA CYS A 146 -5.41 -16.21 13.41
C CYS A 146 -5.32 -16.91 14.79
N HIS A 147 -4.12 -17.22 15.27
CA HIS A 147 -3.92 -17.84 16.59
C HIS A 147 -4.34 -16.90 17.73
N ALA A 148 -3.95 -15.62 17.65
CA ALA A 148 -4.36 -14.61 18.63
C ALA A 148 -5.86 -14.35 18.58
N MET A 149 -6.45 -14.31 17.38
CA MET A 149 -7.91 -14.20 17.21
C MET A 149 -8.66 -15.37 17.82
N CYS A 150 -8.14 -16.60 17.74
CA CYS A 150 -8.73 -17.76 18.41
C CYS A 150 -8.86 -17.51 19.93
N CYS A 151 -7.79 -16.98 20.57
CA CYS A 151 -7.82 -16.62 21.98
C CYS A 151 -8.85 -15.51 22.27
N ILE A 152 -8.78 -14.40 21.52
CA ILE A 152 -9.61 -13.21 21.71
C ILE A 152 -11.11 -13.59 21.63
N ILE A 153 -11.49 -14.37 20.60
CA ILE A 153 -12.87 -14.80 20.39
C ILE A 153 -13.31 -15.77 21.49
N LYS A 154 -12.50 -16.79 21.82
CA LYS A 154 -12.84 -17.79 22.84
C LYS A 154 -13.11 -17.15 24.20
N TYR A 155 -12.29 -16.18 24.58
CA TYR A 155 -12.39 -15.48 25.87
C TYR A 155 -13.20 -14.19 25.81
N ARG A 156 -13.96 -13.97 24.71
CA ARG A 156 -14.88 -12.82 24.52
C ARG A 156 -14.21 -11.46 24.79
N LYS A 157 -12.95 -11.32 24.38
CA LYS A 157 -12.21 -10.07 24.50
C LYS A 157 -12.47 -9.20 23.27
N ASN A 158 -12.34 -7.89 23.41
CA ASN A 158 -12.51 -6.96 22.30
C ASN A 158 -11.28 -6.99 21.38
N GLU A 159 -11.45 -7.37 20.11
CA GLU A 159 -10.35 -7.40 19.14
C GLU A 159 -9.67 -6.05 18.91
N ASP A 160 -10.42 -4.93 18.99
CA ASP A 160 -9.92 -3.59 18.69
C ASP A 160 -8.82 -3.16 19.70
N ASP A 161 -8.76 -3.76 20.89
CA ASP A 161 -7.75 -3.45 21.93
C ASP A 161 -6.40 -4.13 21.68
N TYR A 162 -6.39 -5.15 20.82
CA TYR A 162 -5.20 -5.90 20.44
C TYR A 162 -4.58 -5.43 19.12
N VAL A 163 -5.22 -4.49 18.43
CA VAL A 163 -4.66 -3.83 17.25
C VAL A 163 -3.69 -2.71 17.69
N HIS A 164 -2.54 -2.63 17.02
CA HIS A 164 -1.52 -1.62 17.32
C HIS A 164 -2.01 -0.20 17.06
N ALA A 165 -1.54 0.77 17.87
CA ALA A 165 -1.97 2.17 17.82
C ALA A 165 -1.81 2.83 16.43
N PHE A 166 -0.82 2.40 15.65
CA PHE A 166 -0.57 2.87 14.27
C PHE A 166 -1.78 2.72 13.34
N TYR A 167 -2.70 1.82 13.67
CA TYR A 167 -3.90 1.53 12.88
C TYR A 167 -5.17 2.18 13.43
N THR A 168 -5.05 3.05 14.43
CA THR A 168 -6.19 3.77 15.00
C THR A 168 -6.63 4.92 14.10
N LYS A 169 -7.91 5.25 14.17
CA LYS A 169 -8.50 6.45 13.55
C LYS A 169 -7.75 7.71 14.01
N GLU A 170 -7.39 7.77 15.28
CA GLU A 170 -6.66 8.90 15.86
C GLU A 170 -5.29 9.11 15.20
N THR A 171 -4.45 8.06 15.14
CA THR A 171 -3.15 8.15 14.47
C THR A 171 -3.30 8.49 12.98
N TYR A 172 -4.30 7.92 12.31
CA TYR A 172 -4.59 8.26 10.92
C TYR A 172 -4.91 9.75 10.73
N LEU A 173 -5.76 10.32 11.58
CA LEU A 173 -6.13 11.73 11.52
C LEU A 173 -4.93 12.65 11.81
N LYS A 174 -4.04 12.25 12.74
CA LYS A 174 -2.77 12.96 13.01
C LYS A 174 -1.85 12.98 11.79
N ILE A 175 -1.73 11.85 11.06
CA ILE A 175 -0.91 11.78 9.83
C ILE A 175 -1.39 12.80 8.79
N TYR A 176 -2.72 12.97 8.67
CA TYR A 176 -3.34 13.91 7.72
C TYR A 176 -3.82 15.21 8.37
N GLU A 177 -3.21 15.62 9.49
CA GLU A 177 -3.57 16.87 10.17
C GLU A 177 -2.96 18.10 9.51
N HIS A 178 -1.75 17.96 8.99
CA HIS A 178 -1.02 19.04 8.35
C HIS A 178 -1.73 19.56 7.11
N MET A 179 -1.56 20.85 6.84
CA MET A 179 -2.05 21.52 5.65
C MET A 179 -0.88 22.02 4.82
N ILE A 180 -0.96 21.86 3.50
CA ILE A 180 -0.04 22.53 2.57
C ILE A 180 -0.58 23.94 2.35
N HIS A 181 0.22 24.95 2.67
CA HIS A 181 -0.15 26.34 2.47
C HIS A 181 -0.40 26.66 0.99
N LEU A 182 -1.44 27.45 0.74
CA LEU A 182 -1.74 27.95 -0.59
C LEU A 182 -0.70 28.99 -0.97
N ILE A 183 -0.28 28.96 -2.23
CA ILE A 183 0.65 29.95 -2.81
C ILE A 183 -0.18 30.71 -3.84
N PRO A 184 -0.14 32.05 -3.85
CA PRO A 184 -0.80 32.87 -4.86
C PRO A 184 -0.41 32.46 -6.29
N GLY A 185 -1.17 32.92 -7.29
CA GLY A 185 -0.82 32.68 -8.68
C GLY A 185 0.34 33.57 -9.13
N LYS A 186 0.89 33.29 -10.31
CA LYS A 186 1.96 34.11 -10.91
C LYS A 186 1.63 35.61 -10.96
N ASN A 187 0.35 35.94 -11.12
CA ASN A 187 -0.13 37.32 -11.19
C ASN A 187 0.06 38.09 -9.88
N ASP A 188 0.20 37.38 -8.76
CA ASP A 188 0.31 37.94 -7.41
C ASP A 188 1.68 37.66 -6.78
N TYR A 189 2.67 37.22 -7.57
CA TYR A 189 4.02 37.03 -7.07
C TYR A 189 4.68 38.37 -6.76
N VAL A 190 5.26 38.49 -5.57
CA VAL A 190 6.04 39.66 -5.18
C VAL A 190 7.32 39.68 -6.01
N GLU A 191 7.67 40.85 -6.55
CA GLU A 191 8.95 41.03 -7.22
C GLU A 191 10.09 40.78 -6.23
N SER A 192 11.03 39.93 -6.63
CA SER A 192 12.16 39.55 -5.81
C SER A 192 13.36 40.42 -6.16
N GLU A 193 14.07 40.91 -5.15
CA GLU A 193 15.37 41.58 -5.32
C GLU A 193 16.50 40.60 -5.69
N ILE A 194 16.22 39.29 -5.68
CA ILE A 194 17.18 38.25 -6.04
C ILE A 194 17.45 38.31 -7.55
N GLU A 195 18.73 38.30 -7.92
CA GLU A 195 19.19 38.31 -9.31
C GLU A 195 18.53 37.20 -10.14
N ALA A 196 18.07 37.58 -11.34
CA ALA A 196 17.36 36.66 -12.22
C ALA A 196 18.27 35.49 -12.63
N VAL A 197 17.78 34.27 -12.43
CA VAL A 197 18.49 33.07 -12.87
C VAL A 197 18.55 33.09 -14.39
N LEU A 198 19.75 33.30 -14.93
CA LEU A 198 19.99 33.22 -16.37
C LEU A 198 19.71 31.80 -16.86
N PRO A 199 19.15 31.64 -18.07
CA PRO A 199 18.96 30.31 -18.64
C PRO A 199 20.32 29.59 -18.73
N PRO A 200 20.36 28.25 -18.57
CA PRO A 200 21.58 27.50 -18.78
C PRO A 200 22.13 27.82 -20.17
N GLN A 201 23.45 28.05 -20.27
CA GLN A 201 24.08 28.25 -21.57
C GLN A 201 23.76 27.05 -22.48
N SER A 202 23.04 27.31 -23.57
CA SER A 202 22.58 26.25 -24.46
C SER A 202 23.78 25.67 -25.22
N LYS A 203 24.20 24.46 -24.88
CA LYS A 203 25.00 23.65 -25.79
C LYS A 203 24.04 22.98 -26.78
N ALA A 204 24.33 23.08 -28.08
CA ALA A 204 23.55 22.40 -29.11
C ALA A 204 23.47 20.90 -28.77
N LYS A 205 22.26 20.41 -28.48
CA LYS A 205 22.05 18.97 -28.23
C LYS A 205 21.92 18.28 -29.57
N VAL A 206 22.67 17.19 -29.77
CA VAL A 206 22.33 16.16 -30.77
C VAL A 206 20.87 15.78 -30.52
N GLY A 207 20.05 15.84 -31.57
CA GLY A 207 18.58 15.94 -31.49
C GLY A 207 17.93 14.96 -30.51
N ARG A 208 16.89 15.45 -29.81
CA ARG A 208 16.03 14.61 -28.95
C ARG A 208 15.44 13.47 -29.80
N PRO A 209 15.65 12.19 -29.46
CA PRO A 209 14.97 11.09 -30.13
C PRO A 209 13.46 11.34 -30.07
N GLN A 210 12.78 11.32 -31.21
CA GLN A 210 11.33 11.49 -31.26
C GLN A 210 10.67 10.38 -30.44
N LYS A 211 9.74 10.75 -29.54
CA LYS A 211 8.88 9.78 -28.84
C LYS A 211 8.18 8.93 -29.90
N SER A 212 8.33 7.60 -29.84
CA SER A 212 7.56 6.67 -30.69
C SER A 212 6.07 7.01 -30.60
N ASN A 213 5.46 7.23 -31.76
CA ASN A 213 4.04 7.52 -31.93
C ASN A 213 3.13 6.29 -31.70
N GLU A 214 3.67 5.12 -31.36
CA GLU A 214 2.90 3.88 -31.19
C GLU A 214 1.86 3.99 -30.06
N ARG A 215 2.20 4.64 -28.94
CA ARG A 215 1.26 4.80 -27.81
C ARG A 215 0.08 5.74 -28.12
N LYS A 216 0.24 6.69 -29.04
CA LYS A 216 -0.88 7.55 -29.49
C LYS A 216 -1.81 6.78 -30.44
N ARG A 217 -1.27 5.98 -31.36
CA ARG A 217 -2.07 5.17 -32.30
C ARG A 217 -2.91 4.10 -31.59
N ALA A 218 -2.37 3.45 -30.55
CA ALA A 218 -3.13 2.44 -29.79
C ALA A 218 -4.36 3.04 -29.08
N ARG A 219 -4.27 4.28 -28.58
CA ARG A 219 -5.40 4.94 -27.91
C ARG A 219 -6.48 5.38 -28.90
N SER A 220 -6.11 5.91 -30.08
CA SER A 220 -7.08 6.29 -31.11
C SER A 220 -7.82 5.07 -31.70
N GLN A 221 -7.13 3.94 -31.87
CA GLN A 221 -7.74 2.70 -32.39
C GLN A 221 -8.71 2.08 -31.39
N SER A 222 -8.46 2.19 -30.07
CA SER A 222 -9.39 1.68 -29.05
C SER A 222 -10.68 2.51 -28.90
N LEU A 223 -10.64 3.82 -29.19
CA LEU A 223 -11.84 4.67 -29.20
C LEU A 223 -12.65 4.53 -30.50
N ALA A 224 -11.98 4.29 -31.64
CA ALA A 224 -12.67 4.08 -32.91
C ALA A 224 -13.45 2.76 -32.98
N SER A 225 -12.97 1.69 -32.33
CA SER A 225 -13.66 0.39 -32.29
C SER A 225 -14.85 0.33 -31.32
N SER A 226 -15.08 1.37 -30.51
CA SER A 226 -16.16 1.42 -29.52
C SER A 226 -17.40 2.19 -30.00
N THR A 227 -17.38 2.81 -31.20
CA THR A 227 -18.45 3.73 -31.66
C THR A 227 -19.19 3.25 -32.92
N THR A 228 -19.01 2.01 -33.35
CA THR A 228 -19.80 1.41 -34.44
C THR A 228 -20.66 0.26 -33.92
N GLY A 229 -21.72 0.62 -33.18
CA GLY A 229 -22.84 -0.23 -32.85
C GLY A 229 -24.04 0.10 -33.74
N GLN A 230 -24.25 -0.75 -34.75
CA GLN A 230 -25.42 -0.98 -35.61
C GLN A 230 -26.67 -0.08 -35.42
N LEU A 231 -26.94 0.77 -36.42
CA LEU A 231 -28.30 1.10 -36.84
C LEU A 231 -28.69 0.09 -37.93
N HIS A 232 -29.68 -0.75 -37.63
CA HIS A 232 -30.24 -1.71 -38.57
C HIS A 232 -31.52 -1.08 -39.16
N GLU A 233 -31.42 -0.51 -40.35
CA GLU A 233 -32.59 -0.20 -41.18
C GLU A 233 -32.90 -1.42 -42.06
N SER A 234 -34.11 -1.93 -41.92
CA SER A 234 -34.67 -3.01 -42.75
C SER A 234 -35.20 -2.42 -44.07
N PRO A 235 -34.87 -2.99 -45.25
CA PRO A 235 -35.37 -2.48 -46.51
C PRO A 235 -36.76 -3.05 -46.83
N SER A 236 -37.62 -2.17 -47.32
CA SER A 236 -38.92 -2.46 -47.91
C SER A 236 -38.82 -2.88 -49.39
N GLU A 237 -39.87 -3.58 -49.83
CA GLU A 237 -40.34 -3.85 -51.21
C GLU A 237 -39.86 -5.14 -51.90
N GLN A 238 -40.66 -6.20 -51.79
CA GLN A 238 -41.72 -6.57 -52.76
C GLN A 238 -42.75 -7.49 -52.11
#